data_AF-A0AAE5S0U7-F1
#
_entry.id   AF-A0AAE5S0U7-F1
#
_cell.length_a   1.000
_cell.length_b   1.000
_cell.length_c   1.000
_cell.angle_alpha   90.00
_cell.angle_beta   90.00
_cell.angle_gamma   90.00
#
_symmetry.space_group_name_H-M   'P 1'
#
loop_
_entity.id
_entity.type
_entity.pdbx_description
1 polymer ?
#
loop_
_entity_poly.entity_id
_entity_poly.type
_entity_poly.pdbx_seq_one_letter_code
_entity_poly.pdbx_strand_id
1 'polypeptide(L)'
;MRARHTSNILARVIYCLEILLFAAPFYLTYGLVAVISAPFAGLLILFSPVWFTAYLVDANGEVGQVFLASVVIIAIATLSWTSTIALWKLAKLSYIYVFKGAQELLNHWRDFRIGLYCGLAPLVFTTLVMASVVVSDGGWTSLPFAIIGGGVLLFPVTHLWIAMSGPK
;
A
#
# COMPACT_ATOMS: atom_id res chain seq x y z
N MET A 1 -27.77 -9.27 -25.51
CA MET A 1 -26.94 -10.10 -24.60
C MET A 1 -25.49 -10.24 -25.05
N ARG A 2 -25.18 -10.55 -26.33
CA ARG A 2 -23.78 -10.64 -26.84
C ARG A 2 -22.92 -9.41 -26.57
N ALA A 3 -23.41 -8.20 -26.83
CA ALA A 3 -22.64 -6.95 -26.62
C ALA A 3 -22.24 -6.69 -25.16
N ARG A 4 -23.11 -7.03 -24.19
CA ARG A 4 -22.78 -6.99 -22.75
C ARG A 4 -21.70 -8.01 -22.39
N HIS A 5 -21.73 -9.19 -23.02
CA HIS A 5 -20.78 -10.25 -22.76
C HIS A 5 -19.39 -9.93 -23.33
N THR A 6 -19.31 -9.37 -24.55
CA THR A 6 -18.03 -8.89 -25.12
C THR A 6 -17.47 -7.68 -24.37
N SER A 7 -18.32 -6.74 -23.94
CA SER A 7 -17.90 -5.60 -23.10
C SER A 7 -17.30 -6.06 -21.76
N ASN A 8 -17.88 -7.09 -21.14
CA ASN A 8 -17.36 -7.65 -19.87
C ASN A 8 -16.04 -8.38 -20.05
N ILE A 9 -15.81 -9.05 -21.19
CA ILE A 9 -14.53 -9.71 -21.49
C ILE A 9 -13.45 -8.66 -21.74
N LEU A 10 -13.74 -7.64 -22.55
CA LEU A 10 -12.80 -6.56 -22.86
C LEU A 10 -12.33 -5.83 -21.59
N ALA A 11 -13.26 -5.50 -20.69
CA ALA A 11 -12.94 -4.85 -19.42
C ALA A 11 -11.98 -5.70 -18.56
N ARG A 12 -12.20 -7.02 -18.49
CA ARG A 12 -11.30 -7.93 -17.76
C ARG A 12 -9.92 -8.05 -18.42
N VAL A 13 -9.85 -8.02 -19.75
CA VAL A 13 -8.56 -8.04 -20.48
C VAL A 13 -7.78 -6.75 -20.21
N ILE A 14 -8.44 -5.59 -20.29
CA ILE A 14 -7.85 -4.30 -19.94
C ILE A 14 -7.35 -4.33 -18.49
N TYR A 15 -8.16 -4.84 -17.58
CA TYR A 15 -7.80 -4.99 -16.19
C TYR A 15 -6.59 -5.90 -15.96
N CYS A 16 -6.48 -7.02 -16.68
CA CYS A 16 -5.29 -7.88 -16.64
C CYS A 16 -4.04 -7.13 -17.11
N LEU A 17 -4.15 -6.31 -18.16
CA LEU A 17 -3.04 -5.47 -18.62
C LEU A 17 -2.66 -4.42 -17.57
N GLU A 18 -3.64 -3.79 -16.92
CA GLU A 18 -3.38 -2.87 -15.81
C GLU A 18 -2.62 -3.57 -14.67
N ILE A 19 -3.02 -4.79 -14.29
CA ILE A 19 -2.29 -5.55 -13.28
C ILE A 19 -0.85 -5.83 -13.71
N LEU A 20 -0.64 -6.28 -14.94
CA LEU A 20 0.69 -6.63 -15.44
C LEU A 20 1.62 -5.41 -15.54
N LEU A 21 1.12 -4.27 -16.00
CA LEU A 21 1.91 -3.08 -16.26
C LEU A 21 2.08 -2.20 -15.02
N PHE A 22 1.04 -2.12 -14.19
CA PHE A 22 0.97 -1.14 -13.10
C PHE A 22 1.05 -1.78 -11.72
N ALA A 23 0.52 -2.99 -11.53
CA ALA A 23 0.51 -3.61 -10.20
C ALA A 23 1.70 -4.57 -9.99
N ALA A 24 2.01 -5.43 -10.97
CA ALA A 24 2.99 -6.50 -10.82
C ALA A 24 4.41 -6.01 -10.48
N PRO A 25 4.94 -4.92 -11.09
CA PRO A 25 6.24 -4.37 -10.70
C PRO A 25 6.26 -3.92 -9.23
N PHE A 26 5.15 -3.38 -8.74
CA PHE A 26 4.98 -2.96 -7.35
C PHE A 26 4.84 -4.15 -6.40
N TYR A 27 4.05 -5.17 -6.76
CA TYR A 27 3.95 -6.39 -5.96
C TYR A 27 5.29 -7.08 -5.79
N LEU A 28 6.11 -7.15 -6.85
CA LEU A 28 7.43 -7.76 -6.80
C LEU A 28 8.39 -6.95 -5.92
N THR A 29 8.45 -5.64 -6.09
CA THR A 29 9.38 -4.79 -5.35
C THR A 29 8.93 -4.56 -3.90
N TYR A 30 7.71 -4.06 -3.68
CA TYR A 30 7.21 -3.77 -2.34
C TYR A 30 6.82 -5.02 -1.57
N GLY A 31 6.35 -6.08 -2.24
CA GLY A 31 6.08 -7.37 -1.58
C GLY A 31 7.37 -7.99 -1.03
N LEU A 32 8.47 -7.94 -1.79
CA LEU A 32 9.77 -8.44 -1.33
C LEU A 32 10.30 -7.59 -0.17
N VAL A 33 10.22 -6.26 -0.28
CA VAL A 33 10.61 -5.33 0.80
C VAL A 33 9.76 -5.56 2.05
N ALA A 34 8.46 -5.78 1.91
CA ALA A 34 7.56 -6.02 3.03
C ALA A 34 7.83 -7.36 3.72
N VAL A 35 8.11 -8.43 2.95
CA VAL A 35 8.49 -9.74 3.51
C VAL A 35 9.83 -9.65 4.25
N ILE A 36 10.81 -8.95 3.68
CA ILE A 36 12.12 -8.76 4.31
C ILE A 36 12.01 -7.88 5.55
N SER A 37 11.17 -6.84 5.53
CA SER A 37 11.03 -5.89 6.65
C SER A 37 10.08 -6.38 7.76
N ALA A 38 9.17 -7.32 7.49
CA ALA A 38 8.21 -7.81 8.47
C ALA A 38 8.86 -8.45 9.74
N PRO A 39 9.94 -9.26 9.64
CA PRO A 39 10.67 -9.75 10.82
C PRO A 39 11.28 -8.61 11.65
N PHE A 40 11.89 -7.61 10.99
CA PHE A 40 12.47 -6.47 11.68
C PHE A 40 11.38 -5.64 12.36
N ALA A 41 10.28 -5.38 11.67
CA ALA A 41 9.09 -4.72 12.21
C ALA A 41 8.55 -5.44 13.46
N GLY A 42 8.41 -6.76 13.39
CA GLY A 42 7.94 -7.58 14.51
C GLY A 42 8.90 -7.53 15.70
N LEU A 43 10.21 -7.61 15.46
CA LEU A 43 11.23 -7.47 16.51
C LEU A 43 11.20 -6.08 17.14
N LEU A 44 11.07 -5.02 16.33
CA LEU A 44 11.01 -3.65 16.81
C LEU A 44 9.77 -3.38 17.67
N ILE A 45 8.60 -3.90 17.28
CA ILE A 45 7.38 -3.80 18.09
C ILE A 45 7.54 -4.58 19.41
N LEU A 46 8.15 -5.77 19.36
CA LEU A 46 8.33 -6.65 20.52
C LEU A 46 9.32 -6.05 21.54
N PHE A 47 10.41 -5.45 21.07
CA PHE A 47 11.44 -4.87 21.91
C PHE A 47 11.25 -3.37 22.20
N SER A 48 10.35 -2.68 21.49
CA SER A 48 10.03 -1.26 21.72
C SER A 48 9.76 -0.90 23.19
N PRO A 49 9.01 -1.69 23.98
CA PRO A 49 8.79 -1.40 25.39
C PRO A 49 10.07 -1.44 26.23
N VAL A 50 11.00 -2.35 25.91
CA VAL A 50 12.28 -2.51 26.62
C VAL A 50 13.22 -1.35 26.31
N TRP A 51 13.20 -0.86 25.07
CA TRP A 51 13.99 0.30 24.67
C TRP A 51 13.42 1.59 25.26
N PHE A 52 12.08 1.69 25.35
CA PHE A 52 11.39 2.81 25.99
C PHE A 52 11.62 2.86 27.50
N THR A 53 11.65 1.72 28.19
CA THR A 53 11.96 1.67 29.63
C THR A 53 13.43 1.93 29.91
N ALA A 54 14.37 1.41 29.10
CA ALA A 54 15.79 1.74 29.21
C ALA A 54 16.05 3.24 28.97
N TYR A 55 15.32 3.85 28.02
CA TYR A 55 15.35 5.28 27.72
C TYR A 55 14.88 6.17 28.88
N LEU A 56 13.81 5.78 29.60
CA LEU A 56 13.32 6.53 30.76
C LEU A 56 14.30 6.51 31.95
N VAL A 57 15.24 5.57 31.96
CA VAL A 57 16.22 5.39 33.04
C VAL A 57 17.51 6.19 32.80
N ASP A 58 17.85 6.56 31.55
CA ASP A 58 19.18 7.08 31.18
C ASP A 58 19.18 8.56 30.69
N ALA A 59 18.29 9.39 31.24
CA ALA A 59 18.06 10.75 30.75
C ALA A 59 19.21 11.73 31.07
N ASN A 60 20.20 11.84 30.17
CA ASN A 60 21.11 12.99 30.03
C ASN A 60 21.47 13.25 28.55
N GLY A 61 20.95 14.33 27.97
CA GLY A 61 21.61 15.09 26.89
C GLY A 61 21.39 14.69 25.43
N GLU A 62 21.64 13.45 25.01
CA GLU A 62 21.72 13.07 23.57
C GLU A 62 20.44 12.41 23.01
N VAL A 63 19.37 12.53 23.78
CA VAL A 63 18.28 11.55 23.88
C VAL A 63 17.14 11.78 22.85
N GLY A 64 17.04 12.99 22.27
CA GLY A 64 15.96 13.35 21.34
C GLY A 64 16.00 12.61 20.00
N GLN A 65 17.20 12.35 19.45
CA GLN A 65 17.35 11.73 18.13
C GLN A 65 17.05 10.22 18.15
N VAL A 66 17.43 9.50 19.21
CA VAL A 66 17.19 8.05 19.35
C VAL A 66 15.70 7.74 19.50
N PHE A 67 14.96 8.58 20.24
CA PHE A 67 13.51 8.47 20.37
C PHE A 67 12.80 8.71 19.05
N LEU A 68 13.18 9.77 18.33
CA LEU A 68 12.65 10.09 17.00
C LEU A 68 12.93 8.97 16.00
N ALA A 69 14.16 8.43 15.98
CA ALA A 69 14.53 7.30 15.14
C ALA A 69 13.66 6.06 15.44
N SER A 70 13.43 5.75 16.72
CA SER A 70 12.60 4.61 17.13
C SER A 70 11.15 4.75 16.67
N VAL A 71 10.56 5.95 16.83
CA VAL A 71 9.18 6.23 16.39
C VAL A 71 9.06 6.14 14.87
N VAL A 72 10.03 6.68 14.12
CA VAL A 72 10.05 6.60 12.65
C VAL A 72 10.15 5.14 12.19
N ILE A 73 11.00 4.36 12.84
CA ILE A 73 11.16 2.94 12.52
C ILE A 73 9.86 2.15 12.79
N ILE A 74 9.18 2.38 13.92
CA ILE A 74 7.89 1.73 14.23
C ILE A 74 6.80 2.16 13.23
N ALA A 75 6.79 3.44 12.84
CA ALA A 75 5.88 3.94 11.81
C ALA A 75 6.12 3.23 10.46
N ILE A 76 7.38 3.16 9.99
CA ILE A 76 7.74 2.46 8.75
C ILE A 76 7.33 0.98 8.82
N ALA A 77 7.63 0.30 9.94
CA ALA A 77 7.26 -1.08 10.19
C ALA A 77 5.74 -1.31 10.09
N THR A 78 4.95 -0.46 10.74
CA THR A 78 3.48 -0.53 10.73
C THR A 78 2.94 -0.27 9.33
N LEU A 79 3.49 0.72 8.62
CA LEU A 79 3.08 1.07 7.27
C LEU A 79 3.42 -0.02 6.25
N SER A 80 4.57 -0.69 6.41
CA SER A 80 4.92 -1.87 5.61
C SER A 80 3.88 -2.97 5.77
N TRP A 81 3.44 -3.26 7.01
CA TRP A 81 2.43 -4.28 7.25
C TRP A 81 1.06 -3.90 6.64
N THR A 82 0.64 -2.65 6.80
CA THR A 82 -0.61 -2.18 6.17
C THR A 82 -0.55 -2.25 4.64
N SER A 83 0.61 -1.98 4.04
CA SER A 83 0.85 -2.11 2.60
C SER A 83 0.69 -3.56 2.14
N THR A 84 1.24 -4.52 2.90
CA THR A 84 1.07 -5.96 2.63
C THR A 84 -0.40 -6.38 2.65
N ILE A 85 -1.17 -5.90 3.64
CA ILE A 85 -2.61 -6.20 3.73
C ILE A 85 -3.36 -5.61 2.53
N ALA A 86 -3.03 -4.38 2.14
CA ALA A 86 -3.64 -3.71 0.99
C ALA A 86 -3.37 -4.48 -0.31
N LEU A 87 -2.11 -4.86 -0.54
CA LEU A 87 -1.67 -5.69 -1.66
C LEU A 87 -2.36 -7.06 -1.64
N TRP A 88 -2.40 -7.74 -0.50
CA TRP A 88 -3.10 -9.03 -0.38
C TRP A 88 -4.58 -8.93 -0.75
N LYS A 89 -5.28 -7.90 -0.24
CA LYS A 89 -6.70 -7.67 -0.55
C LYS A 89 -6.90 -7.34 -2.02
N LEU A 90 -6.06 -6.49 -2.60
CA LEU A 90 -6.11 -6.14 -4.01
C LEU A 90 -5.89 -7.39 -4.88
N ALA A 91 -4.90 -8.24 -4.59
CA ALA A 91 -4.64 -9.48 -5.33
C ALA A 91 -5.83 -10.45 -5.25
N LYS A 92 -6.42 -10.64 -4.06
CA LYS A 92 -7.62 -11.47 -3.86
C LYS A 92 -8.79 -10.96 -4.70
N LEU A 93 -9.07 -9.67 -4.66
CA LEU A 93 -10.18 -9.05 -5.40
C LEU A 93 -9.95 -9.09 -6.91
N SER A 94 -8.70 -8.88 -7.34
CA SER A 94 -8.27 -9.01 -8.73
C SER A 94 -8.56 -10.41 -9.26
N TYR A 95 -8.17 -11.44 -8.52
CA TYR A 95 -8.44 -12.84 -8.85
C TYR A 95 -9.95 -13.10 -8.98
N ILE A 96 -10.75 -12.64 -8.02
CA ILE A 96 -12.20 -12.81 -8.05
C ILE A 96 -12.79 -12.12 -9.30
N TYR A 97 -12.39 -10.89 -9.60
CA TYR A 97 -12.91 -10.16 -10.75
C TYR A 97 -12.57 -10.82 -12.08
N VAL A 98 -11.31 -11.25 -12.26
CA VAL A 98 -10.85 -11.87 -13.51
C VAL A 98 -11.53 -13.22 -13.74
N PHE A 99 -11.50 -14.11 -12.74
CA PHE A 99 -11.94 -15.50 -12.90
C PHE A 99 -13.41 -15.73 -12.58
N LYS A 100 -13.97 -15.07 -11.56
CA LYS A 100 -15.37 -15.27 -11.12
C LYS A 100 -16.31 -14.17 -11.62
N GLY A 101 -15.78 -12.97 -11.87
CA GLY A 101 -16.51 -11.86 -12.48
C GLY A 101 -17.05 -10.82 -11.51
N ALA A 102 -17.61 -9.75 -12.09
CA ALA A 102 -18.11 -8.58 -11.36
C ALA A 102 -19.21 -8.92 -10.35
N GLN A 103 -20.10 -9.87 -10.65
CA GLN A 103 -21.19 -10.24 -9.76
C GLN A 103 -20.69 -10.82 -8.44
N GLU A 104 -19.70 -11.71 -8.51
CA GLU A 104 -19.08 -12.29 -7.31
C GLU A 104 -18.24 -11.24 -6.57
N LEU A 105 -17.58 -10.34 -7.31
CA LEU A 105 -16.80 -9.25 -6.75
C LEU A 105 -17.64 -8.37 -5.80
N LEU A 106 -18.92 -8.12 -6.11
CA LEU A 106 -19.81 -7.32 -5.27
C LEU A 106 -19.99 -7.88 -3.85
N ASN A 107 -19.87 -9.19 -3.66
CA ASN A 107 -19.94 -9.81 -2.33
C ASN A 107 -18.74 -9.45 -1.43
N HIS A 108 -17.68 -8.87 -2.02
CA HIS A 108 -16.42 -8.54 -1.35
C HIS A 108 -16.19 -7.04 -1.14
N TRP A 109 -17.25 -6.23 -1.14
CA TRP A 109 -17.18 -4.78 -0.89
C TRP A 109 -16.45 -4.40 0.42
N ARG A 110 -16.65 -5.18 1.49
CA ARG A 110 -15.95 -4.95 2.77
C ARG A 110 -14.45 -5.23 2.65
N ASP A 111 -14.07 -6.27 1.93
CA ASP A 111 -12.66 -6.61 1.67
C ASP A 111 -11.98 -5.49 0.87
N PHE A 112 -12.68 -4.90 -0.10
CA PHE A 112 -12.21 -3.75 -0.87
C PHE A 112 -11.95 -2.53 0.02
N ARG A 113 -12.90 -2.15 0.88
CA ARG A 113 -12.73 -1.01 1.78
C ARG A 113 -11.54 -1.19 2.73
N ILE A 114 -11.39 -2.38 3.30
CA ILE A 114 -10.24 -2.70 4.18
C ILE A 114 -8.94 -2.54 3.39
N GLY A 115 -8.85 -3.13 2.20
CA GLY A 115 -7.67 -3.00 1.34
C GLY A 115 -7.36 -1.55 0.99
N LEU A 116 -8.38 -0.76 0.63
CA LEU A 116 -8.25 0.65 0.28
C LEU A 116 -7.75 1.49 1.47
N TYR A 117 -8.33 1.32 2.66
CA TYR A 117 -7.89 2.06 3.86
C TYR A 117 -6.47 1.69 4.26
N CYS A 118 -6.14 0.39 4.22
CA CYS A 118 -4.78 -0.08 4.47
C CYS A 118 -3.77 0.43 3.42
N GLY A 119 -4.20 0.70 2.19
CA GLY A 119 -3.34 1.25 1.13
C GLY A 119 -3.21 2.78 1.16
N LEU A 120 -4.25 3.50 1.60
CA LEU A 120 -4.24 4.96 1.70
C LEU A 120 -3.27 5.46 2.77
N ALA A 121 -3.21 4.80 3.93
CA ALA A 121 -2.31 5.21 5.01
C ALA A 121 -0.82 5.29 4.59
N PRO A 122 -0.22 4.24 4.00
CA PRO A 122 1.17 4.29 3.52
C PRO A 122 1.34 5.24 2.34
N LEU A 123 0.34 5.38 1.46
CA LEU A 123 0.41 6.30 0.33
C LEU A 123 0.44 7.77 0.79
N VAL A 124 -0.42 8.15 1.74
CA VAL A 124 -0.44 9.50 2.33
C VAL A 124 0.87 9.76 3.08
N PHE A 125 1.33 8.82 3.91
CA PHE A 125 2.57 8.98 4.66
C PHE A 125 3.79 9.14 3.76
N THR A 126 3.96 8.26 2.77
CA THR A 126 5.10 8.33 1.84
C THR A 126 5.07 9.62 1.01
N THR A 127 3.88 10.06 0.58
CA THR A 127 3.72 11.33 -0.14
C THR A 127 4.10 12.53 0.73
N LEU A 128 3.66 12.57 1.99
CA LEU A 128 4.00 13.65 2.93
C LEU A 128 5.50 13.67 3.24
N VAL A 129 6.12 12.52 3.50
CA VAL A 129 7.57 12.42 3.74
C VAL A 129 8.33 12.90 2.51
N MET A 130 8.00 12.42 1.32
CA MET A 130 8.70 12.84 0.10
C MET A 130 8.50 14.32 -0.23
N ALA A 131 7.30 14.86 0.01
CA ALA A 131 7.05 16.30 -0.11
C ALA A 131 7.91 17.10 0.87
N SER A 132 8.06 16.63 2.12
CA SER A 132 8.92 17.28 3.11
C SER A 132 10.41 17.23 2.73
N VAL A 133 10.87 16.11 2.15
CA VAL A 133 12.25 15.98 1.64
C VAL A 133 12.49 16.94 0.49
N VAL A 134 11.56 17.06 -0.47
CA VAL A 134 11.71 17.99 -1.61
C VAL A 134 11.75 19.45 -1.16
N VAL A 135 10.93 19.83 -0.17
CA VAL A 135 10.95 21.18 0.41
C VAL A 135 12.29 21.45 1.12
N SER A 136 12.86 20.45 1.79
CA SER A 136 14.15 20.56 2.49
C SER A 136 15.34 20.63 1.54
N ASP A 137 15.39 19.76 0.53
CA ASP A 137 16.54 19.62 -0.36
C ASP A 137 16.52 20.60 -1.54
N GLY A 138 15.41 21.33 -1.74
CA GLY A 138 15.21 22.29 -2.83
C GLY A 138 15.20 21.67 -4.24
N GLY A 139 15.41 20.35 -4.34
CA GLY A 139 15.52 19.60 -5.58
C GLY A 139 14.24 18.84 -5.92
N TRP A 140 13.63 19.17 -7.05
CA TRP A 140 12.40 18.54 -7.55
C TRP A 140 12.63 17.18 -8.25
N THR A 141 13.87 16.68 -8.27
CA THR A 141 14.28 15.54 -9.09
C THR A 141 13.77 14.19 -8.58
N SER A 142 13.47 14.05 -7.28
CA SER A 142 12.97 12.82 -6.65
C SER A 142 11.44 12.73 -6.57
N LEU A 143 10.74 13.87 -6.70
CA LEU A 143 9.28 13.97 -6.60
C LEU A 143 8.52 13.09 -7.62
N PRO A 144 8.96 12.97 -8.90
CA PRO A 144 8.29 12.11 -9.87
C PRO A 144 8.31 10.64 -9.46
N PHE A 145 9.43 10.15 -8.91
CA PHE A 145 9.56 8.75 -8.49
C PHE A 145 8.65 8.42 -7.30
N ALA A 146 8.44 9.35 -6.39
CA ALA A 146 7.52 9.21 -5.26
C ALA A 146 6.04 9.17 -5.69
N ILE A 147 5.66 10.06 -6.62
CA ILE A 147 4.27 10.20 -7.10
C ILE A 147 3.90 9.06 -8.06
N ILE A 148 4.80 8.68 -8.97
CA ILE A 148 4.61 7.59 -9.93
C ILE A 148 4.56 6.25 -9.19
N GLY A 149 5.28 6.13 -8.08
CA GLY A 149 5.21 5.01 -7.13
C GLY A 149 3.77 4.64 -6.71
N GLY A 150 3.19 5.44 -5.82
CA GLY A 150 1.87 5.14 -5.26
C GLY A 150 0.72 5.35 -6.26
N GLY A 151 0.83 6.33 -7.16
CA GLY A 151 -0.25 6.73 -8.05
C GLY A 151 -0.61 5.70 -9.11
N VAL A 152 0.37 4.89 -9.55
CA VAL A 152 0.17 3.89 -10.60
C VAL A 152 -0.74 2.74 -10.12
N LEU A 153 -0.71 2.41 -8.82
CA LEU A 153 -1.64 1.43 -8.23
C LEU A 153 -3.09 1.91 -8.17
N LEU A 154 -3.34 3.22 -8.33
CA LEU A 154 -4.70 3.75 -8.36
C LEU A 154 -5.46 3.30 -9.62
N PHE A 155 -4.78 3.00 -10.74
CA PHE A 155 -5.44 2.53 -11.96
C PHE A 155 -6.23 1.22 -11.73
N PRO A 156 -5.59 0.10 -11.33
CA PRO A 156 -6.32 -1.14 -11.10
C PRO A 156 -7.29 -1.05 -9.90
N VAL A 157 -6.99 -0.23 -8.88
CA VAL A 157 -7.93 0.00 -7.76
C VAL A 157 -9.20 0.72 -8.24
N THR A 158 -9.05 1.75 -9.08
CA THR A 158 -10.17 2.50 -9.65
C THR A 158 -11.00 1.63 -10.59
N HIS A 159 -10.35 0.76 -11.37
CA HIS A 159 -11.07 -0.20 -12.22
C HIS A 159 -11.94 -1.14 -11.39
N LEU A 160 -11.41 -1.72 -10.31
CA LEU A 160 -12.21 -2.54 -9.38
C LEU A 160 -13.35 -1.75 -8.74
N TRP A 161 -13.09 -0.51 -8.34
CA TRP A 161 -14.13 0.37 -7.79
C TRP A 161 -15.28 0.58 -8.77
N ILE A 162 -14.97 0.88 -10.04
CA ILE A 162 -15.97 1.06 -11.09
C ILE A 162 -16.74 -0.25 -11.32
N ALA A 163 -16.03 -1.38 -11.39
CA ALA A 163 -16.65 -2.70 -11.53
C ALA A 163 -17.59 -3.04 -10.37
N MET A 164 -17.27 -2.57 -9.16
CA MET A 164 -18.10 -2.73 -7.96
C MET A 164 -19.24 -1.70 -7.83
N SER A 165 -19.14 -0.57 -8.54
CA SER A 165 -20.09 0.56 -8.48
C SER A 165 -21.01 0.63 -9.70
N GLY A 166 -20.80 -0.23 -10.70
CA GLY A 166 -21.56 -0.26 -11.94
C GLY A 166 -23.07 -0.50 -11.75
N PRO A 167 -23.90 -0.10 -12.72
CA PRO A 167 -25.35 -0.14 -12.60
C PRO A 167 -25.84 -1.58 -12.41
N LYS A 168 -26.66 -1.76 -11.37
CA LYS A 168 -27.38 -3.00 -11.05
C LYS A 168 -28.34 -3.40 -12.17
#